data_AF-A0A2V0RSD8-F1
#
_entry.id   AF-A0A2V0RSD8-F1
#
_cell.length_a   1.000
_cell.length_b   1.000
_cell.length_c   1.000
_cell.angle_alpha   90.00
_cell.angle_beta   90.00
_cell.angle_gamma   90.00
#
_symmetry.space_group_name_H-M   'P 1'
#
loop_
_entity.id
_entity.type
_entity.pdbx_description
1 polymer ?
#
loop_
_entity_poly.entity_id
_entity_poly.type
_entity_poly.pdbx_seq_one_letter_code
_entity_poly.pdbx_strand_id
1 'polypeptide(L)' 'MKKLLLILTALSLAVSPAVFAKAHKKSNSESEQQFSCNDGKRVCGDMESCDDAMFHLKQCGMKKLDRDRDGVPCESICG' A
#
# COMPACT_ATOMS: atom_id res chain seq x y z
N MET A 1 20.54 8.32 -65.35
CA MET A 1 20.58 7.10 -64.49
C MET A 1 20.73 7.49 -63.02
N LYS A 2 19.70 8.06 -62.39
CA LYS A 2 19.73 8.57 -60.99
C LYS A 2 18.41 8.25 -60.26
N LYS A 3 17.90 7.02 -60.43
CA LYS A 3 16.66 6.55 -59.80
C LYS A 3 16.88 5.32 -58.90
N LEU A 4 18.08 5.12 -58.36
CA LEU A 4 18.44 3.90 -57.61
C LEU A 4 18.86 4.14 -56.15
N LEU A 5 18.41 5.23 -55.51
CA LEU A 5 18.91 5.57 -54.16
C LEU A 5 17.86 6.09 -53.18
N LEU A 6 16.58 5.69 -53.28
CA LEU A 6 15.54 6.13 -52.35
C LEU A 6 14.55 5.01 -51.93
N ILE A 7 15.04 3.85 -51.50
CA ILE A 7 14.18 2.83 -50.84
C ILE A 7 14.79 2.33 -49.51
N LEU A 8 15.63 3.15 -48.87
CA LEU A 8 16.40 2.77 -47.68
C LEU A 8 15.74 3.16 -46.34
N THR A 9 14.46 3.52 -46.30
CA THR A 9 13.83 4.04 -45.06
C THR A 9 12.44 3.49 -44.79
N ALA A 10 12.24 2.17 -44.95
CA ALA A 10 11.01 1.49 -44.54
C ALA A 10 11.26 0.32 -43.58
N LEU A 11 12.34 0.37 -42.78
CA LEU A 11 12.41 -0.43 -41.55
C LEU A 11 11.83 0.42 -40.42
N SER A 12 10.51 0.51 -40.45
CA SER A 12 9.67 1.11 -39.44
C SER A 12 10.03 0.56 -38.07
N LEU A 13 10.39 1.47 -37.17
CA LEU A 13 10.55 1.24 -35.75
C LEU A 13 9.29 0.59 -35.18
N ALA A 14 9.33 -0.71 -34.91
CA ALA A 14 8.44 -1.35 -33.95
C ALA A 14 9.07 -1.22 -32.55
N VAL A 15 9.24 0.03 -32.09
CA VAL A 15 9.36 0.29 -30.65
C VAL A 15 7.93 0.27 -30.11
N SER A 16 7.52 -0.87 -29.57
CA SER A 16 6.26 -0.99 -28.84
C SER A 16 6.36 -0.20 -27.54
N PRO A 17 5.55 0.84 -27.30
CA PRO A 17 5.35 1.35 -25.97
C PRO A 17 4.22 0.59 -25.28
N ALA A 18 4.30 0.53 -23.96
CA ALA A 18 3.21 0.22 -23.04
C ALA A 18 2.83 -1.26 -22.86
N VAL A 19 3.66 -1.96 -22.08
CA VAL A 19 3.11 -2.71 -20.95
C VAL A 19 3.58 -2.02 -19.66
N PHE A 20 3.04 -0.82 -19.40
CA PHE A 20 2.94 -0.37 -18.02
C PHE A 20 1.84 -1.21 -17.39
N ALA A 21 2.22 -2.38 -16.87
CA ALA A 21 1.42 -3.04 -15.87
C ALA A 21 1.33 -2.07 -14.70
N LYS A 22 0.24 -1.30 -14.66
CA LYS A 22 -0.22 -0.61 -13.47
C LYS A 22 -0.61 -1.73 -12.52
N ALA A 23 0.39 -2.30 -11.85
CA ALA A 23 0.18 -3.04 -10.63
C ALA A 23 -0.55 -2.05 -9.74
N HIS A 24 -1.87 -2.20 -9.68
CA HIS A 24 -2.62 -1.80 -8.51
C HIS A 24 -1.99 -2.58 -7.37
N LYS A 25 -0.91 -2.01 -6.82
CA LYS A 25 -0.57 -2.20 -5.43
C LYS A 25 -1.92 -1.96 -4.76
N LYS A 26 -2.47 -3.00 -4.15
CA LYS A 26 -3.49 -2.86 -3.13
C LYS A 26 -2.79 -2.11 -2.00
N SER A 27 -2.54 -0.83 -2.25
CA SER A 27 -2.36 0.17 -1.23
C SER A 27 -3.70 0.09 -0.55
N ASN A 28 -3.69 -0.54 0.61
CA ASN A 28 -4.74 -0.33 1.57
C ASN A 28 -4.74 1.19 1.81
N SER A 29 -5.54 1.87 1.02
CA SER A 29 -5.83 3.29 1.12
C SER A 29 -7.15 3.37 1.88
N GLU A 30 -7.19 2.73 3.05
CA GLU A 30 -8.11 3.11 4.10
C GLU A 30 -7.37 4.16 4.93
N SER A 31 -7.60 5.39 4.47
CA SER A 31 -7.29 6.69 5.07
C SER A 31 -5.83 7.11 5.15
N GLU A 32 -5.59 8.36 4.77
CA GLU A 32 -4.40 9.13 5.14
C GLU A 32 -4.37 9.46 6.66
N GLN A 33 -4.79 8.53 7.51
CA GLN A 33 -4.74 8.67 8.96
C GLN A 33 -3.28 8.48 9.40
N GLN A 34 -2.67 9.58 9.83
CA GLN A 34 -1.35 9.56 10.43
C GLN A 34 -1.47 9.05 11.87
N PHE A 35 -1.32 7.74 12.04
CA PHE A 35 -1.19 7.13 13.37
C PHE A 35 0.20 7.43 13.97
N SER A 36 0.29 7.61 15.28
CA SER A 36 1.53 7.94 15.98
C SER A 36 1.57 7.29 17.35
N CYS A 37 2.69 6.67 17.72
CA CYS A 37 2.85 6.05 19.03
C CYS A 37 2.77 7.01 20.22
N ASN A 38 2.84 8.32 19.97
CA ASN A 38 2.84 9.38 20.98
C ASN A 38 1.53 10.19 20.99
N ASP A 39 0.42 9.61 20.53
CA ASP A 39 -0.91 10.22 20.53
C ASP A 39 -1.69 10.04 21.84
N GLY A 40 -1.11 9.31 22.81
CA GLY A 40 -1.71 9.08 24.12
C GLY A 40 -2.70 7.92 24.16
N LYS A 41 -2.90 7.20 23.05
CA LYS A 41 -3.78 6.02 23.03
C LYS A 41 -3.11 4.85 23.73
N ARG A 42 -3.82 4.22 24.67
CA ARG A 42 -3.26 3.18 25.55
C ARG A 42 -4.18 1.97 25.69
N VAL A 43 -5.48 2.10 25.48
CA VAL A 43 -6.43 1.00 25.59
C VAL A 43 -7.28 0.91 24.33
N CYS A 44 -8.01 -0.21 24.17
CA CYS A 44 -8.86 -0.41 23.00
C CYS A 44 -9.96 0.65 22.84
N GLY A 45 -10.42 1.26 23.93
CA GLY A 45 -11.37 2.36 23.87
C GLY A 45 -10.82 3.67 23.29
N ASP A 46 -9.49 3.80 23.19
CA ASP A 46 -8.85 4.97 22.59
C ASP A 46 -8.63 4.80 21.06
N MET A 47 -8.74 3.55 20.57
CA MET A 47 -8.52 3.22 19.16
C MET A 47 -9.76 3.58 18.35
N GLU A 48 -9.57 4.34 17.28
CA GLU A 48 -10.69 4.82 16.45
C GLU A 48 -11.08 3.83 15.35
N SER A 49 -10.15 2.94 14.97
CA SER A 49 -10.36 1.95 13.93
C SER A 49 -9.49 0.72 14.16
N CYS A 50 -9.83 -0.38 13.47
CA CYS A 50 -8.99 -1.56 13.49
C CYS A 50 -7.57 -1.26 12.95
N ASP A 51 -7.44 -0.40 11.94
CA ASP A 51 -6.14 0.01 11.40
C ASP A 51 -5.29 0.79 12.43
N ASP A 52 -5.92 1.66 13.22
CA ASP A 52 -5.28 2.38 14.33
C ASP A 52 -4.78 1.40 15.41
N ALA A 53 -5.63 0.46 15.82
CA ALA A 53 -5.27 -0.58 16.78
C ALA A 53 -4.13 -1.48 16.26
N MET A 54 -4.19 -1.84 14.98
CA MET A 54 -3.17 -2.63 14.30
C MET A 54 -1.83 -1.90 14.21
N PHE A 55 -1.86 -0.61 13.89
CA PHE A 55 -0.68 0.25 13.92
C PHE A 55 -0.07 0.25 15.32
N HIS A 56 -0.87 0.47 16.35
CA HIS A 56 -0.38 0.52 17.73
C HIS A 56 0.17 -0.81 18.24
N LEU A 57 -0.45 -1.94 17.86
CA LEU A 57 0.07 -3.26 18.17
C LEU A 57 1.43 -3.50 17.51
N LYS A 58 1.53 -3.26 16.19
CA LYS A 58 2.69 -3.63 15.37
C LYS A 58 3.84 -2.63 15.44
N GLN A 59 3.52 -1.34 15.34
CA GLN A 59 4.50 -0.26 15.24
C GLN A 59 4.92 0.26 16.62
N CYS A 60 3.98 0.33 17.55
CA CYS A 60 4.23 0.86 18.90
C CYS A 60 4.44 -0.23 19.96
N GLY A 61 4.31 -1.51 19.58
CA GLY A 61 4.53 -2.65 20.47
C GLY A 61 3.50 -2.76 21.59
N MET A 62 2.29 -2.24 21.39
CA MET A 62 1.23 -2.24 22.40
C MET A 62 0.57 -3.62 22.53
N LYS A 63 1.32 -4.61 23.03
CA LYS A 63 0.86 -6.00 23.22
C LYS A 63 -0.41 -6.12 24.06
N LYS A 64 -0.70 -5.16 24.94
CA LYS A 64 -1.92 -5.15 25.76
C LYS A 64 -3.23 -5.00 24.96
N LEU A 65 -3.14 -4.56 23.70
CA LEU A 65 -4.30 -4.49 22.80
C LEU A 65 -4.72 -5.89 22.32
N ASP A 66 -3.78 -6.83 22.26
CA ASP A 66 -3.95 -8.21 21.81
C ASP A 66 -3.73 -9.14 23.01
N ARG A 67 -4.80 -9.43 23.74
CA ARG A 67 -4.74 -10.07 25.06
C ARG A 67 -4.48 -11.57 24.97
N ASP A 68 -5.05 -12.21 23.97
CA ASP A 68 -4.95 -13.64 23.68
C ASP A 68 -3.75 -13.98 22.79
N ARG A 69 -3.14 -12.97 22.14
CA ARG A 69 -1.89 -13.05 21.36
C ARG A 69 -2.05 -13.78 20.05
N ASP A 70 -3.21 -13.65 19.43
CA ASP A 70 -3.52 -14.21 18.11
C ASP A 70 -3.08 -13.27 16.96
N GLY A 71 -2.64 -12.05 17.30
CA GLY A 71 -2.24 -11.02 16.34
C GLY A 71 -3.36 -10.06 15.95
N VAL A 72 -4.55 -10.18 16.55
CA VAL A 72 -5.72 -9.32 16.34
C VAL A 72 -5.91 -8.45 17.60
N PRO A 73 -5.55 -7.16 17.56
CA PRO A 73 -5.78 -6.26 18.67
C PRO A 73 -7.25 -5.86 18.74
N CYS A 74 -7.75 -5.63 19.95
CA CYS A 74 -9.05 -5.01 20.19
C CYS A 74 -10.19 -5.66 19.40
N GLU A 75 -10.46 -6.95 19.65
CA GLU A 75 -11.44 -7.77 18.94
C GLU A 75 -12.83 -7.11 18.77
N SER A 76 -13.23 -6.21 19.66
CA SER A 76 -14.48 -5.45 19.53
C SER A 76 -14.58 -4.58 18.27
N ILE A 77 -13.44 -4.18 17.69
CA ILE A 77 -13.37 -3.35 16.48
C ILE A 77 -12.68 -4.07 15.30
N CYS A 78 -11.99 -5.19 15.55
CA CYS A 78 -11.28 -5.95 14.53
C CYS A 78 -11.88 -7.35 14.25
N GLY A 79 -12.73 -7.87 15.13
CA GLY A 79 -13.32 -9.23 15.07
C GLY A 79 -14.76 -9.27 14.56
#